data_AF-A0A8C9DQ10-F1
#
_entry.id   AF-A0A8C9DQ10-F1
#
_cell.length_a   1.000
_cell.length_b   1.000
_cell.length_c   1.000
_cell.angle_alpha   90.00
_cell.angle_beta   90.00
_cell.angle_gamma   90.00
#
_symmetry.space_group_name_H-M   'P 1'
#
loop_
_entity.id
_entity.type
_entity.pdbx_description
1 polymer ?
#
loop_
_entity_poly.entity_id
_entity_poly.type
_entity_poly.pdbx_seq_one_letter_code
_entity_poly.pdbx_strand_id
1 'polypeptide(L)'
;MVLEMLNPMHYNITSMVPEVMPAATMPILLLTGLLLLVWNYEDTSSIPGPGYCMGIGPLISHGRFLWMGIGSACNYYNKMYGEFMRVWICGEETLIISKSSSMFHIMKHSHYSSRFGSKLGLQRIGMHENGLIFNNNPALWKAIRPFFTKALSGPCLVRMVAICVESIIAHLDRLEEVTNKSGYVDVLTLMRRIMLDTSNVLFLGIPLDESAIVVKIQGYFDAWQALLLKPDIFFKISWLSRKYEKSVKDLKDAIEILIDEKRRRISTAEKLEECMDFATEACGTSLSWTWSCAKPCKMMLSMATQ
;
A
#
# COMPACT_ATOMS: atom_id res chain seq x y z
N MET A 1 46.69 34.81 40.16
CA MET A 1 47.62 35.30 39.14
C MET A 1 47.32 34.53 37.85
N VAL A 2 46.28 34.98 37.16
CA VAL A 2 45.71 34.38 35.95
C VAL A 2 46.14 35.28 34.80
N LEU A 3 47.37 35.13 34.30
CA LEU A 3 47.83 35.85 33.11
C LEU A 3 49.20 35.37 32.60
N GLU A 4 49.40 34.10 32.25
CA GLU A 4 50.66 33.72 31.59
C GLU A 4 50.62 32.50 30.65
N MET A 5 49.43 32.00 30.24
CA MET A 5 49.33 30.83 29.35
C MET A 5 48.67 31.11 27.99
N LEU A 6 48.76 32.33 27.48
CA LEU A 6 48.35 32.66 26.11
C LEU A 6 49.55 33.20 25.33
N ASN A 7 50.38 32.29 24.80
CA ASN A 7 51.27 32.61 23.70
C ASN A 7 51.07 31.58 22.58
N PRO A 8 50.61 31.98 21.38
CA PRO A 8 50.38 31.06 20.28
C PRO A 8 51.70 30.79 19.56
N MET A 9 52.41 29.72 19.92
CA MET A 9 53.48 29.21 19.05
C MET A 9 52.85 28.70 17.75
N HIS A 10 53.20 29.36 16.66
CA HIS A 10 52.95 28.92 15.30
C HIS A 10 53.59 27.56 15.06
N TYR A 11 52.76 26.55 14.75
CA TYR A 11 53.24 25.27 14.21
C TYR A 11 52.98 25.22 12.71
N ASN A 12 54.05 25.01 11.94
CA ASN A 12 54.04 24.86 10.50
C ASN A 12 53.17 23.68 10.06
N ILE A 13 52.22 23.95 9.17
CA ILE A 13 51.35 22.98 8.50
C ILE A 13 52.14 22.34 7.36
N THR A 14 52.97 21.34 7.63
CA THR A 14 53.33 20.33 6.63
C THR A 14 53.95 19.11 7.31
N SER A 15 53.51 17.93 6.90
CA SER A 15 53.91 16.60 7.37
C SER A 15 53.17 16.08 8.60
N MET A 16 52.35 15.07 8.32
CA MET A 16 52.10 13.84 9.07
C MET A 16 50.61 13.55 9.07
N VAL A 17 50.18 12.74 8.10
CA VAL A 17 49.00 11.89 8.26
C VAL A 17 49.40 10.84 9.31
N PRO A 18 48.83 10.84 10.52
CA PRO A 18 49.08 9.76 11.46
C PRO A 18 48.19 8.59 11.04
N GLU A 19 48.83 7.52 10.57
CA GLU A 19 48.23 6.22 10.24
C GLU A 19 47.88 5.42 11.52
N VAL A 20 47.50 6.11 12.59
CA VAL A 20 47.15 5.54 13.89
C VAL A 20 45.84 6.20 14.30
N MET A 21 44.77 5.41 14.42
CA MET A 21 43.50 5.92 14.96
C MET A 21 43.80 6.69 16.25
N PRO A 22 43.35 7.95 16.41
CA PRO A 22 43.66 8.74 17.59
C PRO A 22 43.37 7.94 18.86
N ALA A 23 44.30 7.90 19.83
CA ALA A 23 44.11 7.15 21.07
C ALA A 23 42.81 7.54 21.83
N ALA A 24 42.24 8.70 21.52
CA ALA A 24 40.97 9.20 22.04
C ALA A 24 39.73 8.61 21.34
N THR A 25 39.82 8.03 20.14
CA THR A 25 38.66 7.55 19.38
C THR A 25 38.00 6.34 20.03
N MET A 26 38.79 5.41 20.57
CA MET A 26 38.29 4.21 21.25
C MET A 26 37.56 4.52 22.58
N PRO A 27 38.09 5.37 23.47
CA PRO A 27 37.37 5.83 24.66
C PRO A 27 36.08 6.57 24.33
N ILE A 28 36.06 7.41 23.30
CA ILE A 28 34.86 8.16 22.89
C ILE A 28 33.78 7.21 22.34
N LEU A 29 34.15 6.21 21.53
CA LEU A 29 33.24 5.17 21.04
C LEU A 29 32.66 4.34 22.18
N LEU A 30 33.50 3.93 23.14
CA LEU A 30 33.05 3.19 24.33
C LEU A 30 32.12 4.03 25.20
N LEU A 31 32.47 5.30 25.45
CA LEU A 31 31.63 6.21 26.23
C LEU A 31 30.29 6.46 25.53
N THR A 32 30.30 6.64 24.21
CA THR A 32 29.08 6.83 23.40
C THR A 32 28.24 5.55 23.40
N GLY A 33 28.85 4.37 23.25
CA GLY A 33 28.17 3.08 23.35
C GLY A 33 27.57 2.84 24.75
N LEU A 34 28.26 3.26 25.80
CA LEU A 34 27.80 3.11 27.19
C LEU A 34 26.67 4.11 27.51
N LEU A 35 26.76 5.35 27.04
CA LEU A 35 25.67 6.34 27.12
C LEU A 35 24.44 5.88 26.33
N LEU A 36 24.62 5.25 25.17
CA LEU A 36 23.53 4.64 24.40
C LEU A 36 22.87 3.46 25.13
N LEU A 37 23.66 2.63 25.81
CA LEU A 37 23.13 1.51 26.62
C LEU A 37 22.33 2.03 27.82
N VAL A 38 22.86 3.02 28.54
CA VAL A 38 22.21 3.64 29.69
C VAL A 38 20.92 4.36 29.26
N TRP A 39 20.96 5.12 28.16
CA TRP A 39 19.77 5.80 27.63
C TRP A 39 18.69 4.81 27.17
N ASN A 40 19.06 3.73 26.49
CA ASN A 40 18.09 2.69 26.10
C ASN A 40 17.51 1.94 27.32
N TYR A 41 18.16 1.99 28.48
CA TYR A 41 17.69 1.36 29.71
C TYR A 41 16.72 2.25 30.50
N GLU A 42 16.97 3.56 30.56
CA GLU A 42 16.10 4.51 31.30
C GLU A 42 14.81 4.86 30.55
N ASP A 43 14.81 4.83 29.21
CA ASP A 43 13.67 5.17 28.36
C ASP A 43 12.94 3.94 27.78
N THR A 44 12.98 2.77 28.44
CA THR A 44 12.07 1.67 28.08
C THR A 44 10.64 2.07 28.42
N SER A 45 10.06 2.88 27.54
CA SER A 45 8.65 2.93 27.21
C SER A 45 8.09 1.52 27.37
N SER A 46 6.99 1.39 28.11
CA SER A 46 6.35 0.14 28.51
C SER A 46 5.98 -0.83 27.37
N ILE A 47 6.25 -0.43 26.12
CA ILE A 47 5.90 -1.13 24.90
C ILE A 47 7.14 -1.88 24.38
N PRO A 48 7.09 -3.23 24.29
CA PRO A 48 8.19 -4.05 23.77
C PRO A 48 8.62 -3.64 22.36
N GLY A 49 9.92 -3.77 22.03
CA GLY A 49 10.41 -3.57 20.68
C GLY A 49 11.92 -3.34 20.59
N PRO A 50 12.48 -3.22 19.37
CA PRO A 50 13.85 -2.77 19.17
C PRO A 50 14.10 -1.40 19.82
N GLY A 51 15.32 -1.20 20.35
CA GLY A 51 15.76 0.09 20.86
C GLY A 51 15.89 1.14 19.75
N TYR A 52 15.68 2.42 20.10
CA TYR A 52 15.73 3.53 19.15
C TYR A 52 17.15 3.81 18.66
N CYS A 53 18.16 3.68 19.53
CA CYS A 53 19.59 3.84 19.23
C CYS A 53 19.91 5.07 18.35
N MET A 54 19.51 6.28 18.78
CA MET A 54 19.75 7.55 18.07
C MET A 54 19.36 7.52 16.57
N GLY A 55 18.23 6.89 16.23
CA GLY A 55 17.72 6.84 14.86
C GLY A 55 18.22 5.63 14.04
N ILE A 56 19.17 4.85 14.55
CA ILE A 56 19.59 3.59 13.91
C ILE A 56 18.48 2.53 13.98
N GLY A 57 17.77 2.46 15.11
CA GLY A 57 16.64 1.55 15.31
C GLY A 57 15.58 1.68 14.21
N PRO A 58 15.08 2.91 13.94
CA PRO A 58 14.15 3.16 12.84
C PRO A 58 14.65 2.75 11.45
N LEU A 59 15.93 3.00 11.14
CA LEU A 59 16.51 2.62 9.85
C LEU A 59 16.58 1.10 9.69
N ILE A 60 17.00 0.38 10.73
CA ILE A 60 17.07 -1.08 10.72
C ILE A 60 15.67 -1.69 10.63
N SER A 61 14.69 -1.15 11.38
CA SER A 61 13.33 -1.67 11.33
C SER A 61 12.70 -1.48 9.97
N HIS A 62 12.74 -0.27 9.42
CA HIS A 62 12.21 -0.01 8.08
C HIS A 62 12.98 -0.82 7.01
N GLY A 63 14.30 -0.87 7.08
CA GLY A 63 15.12 -1.70 6.18
C GLY A 63 14.71 -3.17 6.20
N ARG A 64 14.39 -3.73 7.37
CA ARG A 64 13.89 -5.10 7.51
C ARG A 64 12.53 -5.32 6.82
N PHE A 65 11.61 -4.36 6.93
CA PHE A 65 10.34 -4.40 6.19
C PHE A 65 10.52 -4.39 4.67
N LEU A 66 11.48 -3.61 4.17
CA LEU A 66 11.79 -3.54 2.74
C LEU A 66 12.49 -4.81 2.23
N TRP A 67 13.28 -5.47 3.07
CA TRP A 67 14.02 -6.67 2.72
C TRP A 67 13.17 -7.95 2.80
N MET A 68 12.47 -8.15 3.91
CA MET A 68 11.72 -9.38 4.17
C MET A 68 10.28 -9.35 3.61
N GLY A 69 9.76 -8.16 3.32
CA GLY A 69 8.34 -7.94 3.06
C GLY A 69 7.51 -7.82 4.34
N ILE A 70 6.34 -7.21 4.23
CA ILE A 70 5.50 -6.78 5.38
C ILE A 70 5.12 -7.96 6.27
N GLY A 71 4.55 -9.02 5.71
CA GLY A 71 4.07 -10.17 6.48
C GLY A 71 5.18 -10.89 7.24
N SER A 72 6.30 -11.20 6.57
CA SER A 72 7.45 -11.87 7.18
C SER A 72 8.13 -11.01 8.24
N ALA A 73 8.25 -9.69 8.02
CA ALA A 73 8.79 -8.77 9.01
C ALA A 73 7.89 -8.67 10.25
N CYS A 74 6.56 -8.58 10.09
CA CYS A 74 5.62 -8.62 11.21
C CYS A 74 5.77 -9.92 12.02
N ASN A 75 5.84 -11.07 11.36
CA ASN A 75 6.04 -12.36 12.04
C ASN A 75 7.37 -12.44 12.78
N TYR A 76 8.45 -11.92 12.18
CA TYR A 76 9.76 -11.83 12.82
C TYR A 76 9.68 -11.03 14.13
N TYR A 77 9.09 -9.83 14.08
CA TYR A 77 9.00 -8.95 15.24
C TYR A 77 8.07 -9.50 16.33
N ASN A 78 6.92 -10.08 15.95
CA ASN A 78 6.02 -10.72 16.90
C ASN A 78 6.70 -11.89 17.62
N LYS A 79 7.46 -12.71 16.90
CA LYS A 79 8.21 -13.83 17.48
C LYS A 79 9.33 -13.36 18.41
N MET A 80 9.95 -12.21 18.13
CA MET A 80 11.11 -11.73 18.87
C MET A 80 10.76 -10.86 20.10
N TYR A 81 9.70 -10.05 20.01
CA TYR A 81 9.37 -9.05 21.04
C TYR A 81 7.97 -9.25 21.66
N GLY A 82 7.20 -10.23 21.20
CA GLY A 82 5.87 -10.55 21.70
C GLY A 82 4.73 -10.03 20.81
N GLU A 83 3.48 -10.32 21.22
CA GLU A 83 2.26 -10.11 20.43
C GLU A 83 1.76 -8.66 20.34
N PHE A 84 2.43 -7.74 21.04
CA PHE A 84 2.16 -6.31 21.04
C PHE A 84 3.49 -5.59 21.16
N MET A 85 3.96 -4.99 20.08
CA MET A 85 5.29 -4.42 20.03
C MET A 85 5.37 -3.20 19.10
N ARG A 86 6.42 -2.37 19.27
CA ARG A 86 6.67 -1.14 18.52
C ARG A 86 7.84 -1.31 17.55
N VAL A 87 7.65 -0.85 16.32
CA VAL A 87 8.70 -0.65 15.30
C VAL A 87 8.61 0.77 14.75
N TRP A 88 9.50 1.11 13.82
CA TRP A 88 9.34 2.30 12.99
C TRP A 88 9.26 1.96 11.51
N ILE A 89 8.32 2.59 10.82
CA ILE A 89 8.13 2.49 9.37
C ILE A 89 7.96 3.92 8.85
N CYS A 90 8.73 4.28 7.82
CA CYS A 90 8.72 5.65 7.26
C CYS A 90 9.00 6.76 8.29
N GLY A 91 9.75 6.45 9.35
CA GLY A 91 10.07 7.41 10.43
C GLY A 91 8.97 7.56 11.48
N GLU A 92 7.82 6.91 11.32
CA GLU A 92 6.73 6.92 12.29
C GLU A 92 6.76 5.68 13.18
N GLU A 93 6.39 5.84 14.46
CA GLU A 93 6.19 4.69 15.34
C GLU A 93 4.96 3.90 14.88
N THR A 94 5.15 2.60 14.69
CA THR A 94 4.09 1.69 14.25
C THR A 94 4.02 0.52 15.20
N LEU A 95 2.81 0.21 15.68
CA LEU A 95 2.57 -0.96 16.51
C LEU A 95 2.25 -2.18 15.64
N ILE A 96 2.93 -3.29 15.90
CA ILE A 96 2.60 -4.60 15.35
C ILE A 96 1.89 -5.40 16.43
N ILE A 97 0.68 -5.86 16.13
CA ILE A 97 -0.23 -6.44 17.10
C ILE A 97 -0.82 -7.73 16.54
N SER A 98 -0.58 -8.85 17.23
CA SER A 98 -1.28 -10.12 17.00
C SER A 98 -2.27 -10.47 18.11
N LYS A 99 -2.27 -9.71 19.22
CA LYS A 99 -3.19 -9.92 20.35
C LYS A 99 -4.66 -9.66 19.95
N SER A 100 -5.50 -10.69 20.09
CA SER A 100 -6.91 -10.66 19.66
C SER A 100 -7.74 -9.56 20.33
N SER A 101 -7.56 -9.33 21.64
CA SER A 101 -8.27 -8.28 22.38
C SER A 101 -7.96 -6.88 21.83
N SER A 102 -6.70 -6.63 21.47
CA SER A 102 -6.24 -5.36 20.91
C SER A 102 -6.76 -5.18 19.49
N MET A 103 -6.73 -6.23 18.67
CA MET A 103 -7.33 -6.23 17.33
C MET A 103 -8.82 -5.88 17.38
N PHE A 104 -9.59 -6.51 18.29
CA PHE A 104 -11.01 -6.21 18.44
C PHE A 104 -11.26 -4.76 18.84
N HIS A 105 -10.49 -4.24 19.79
CA HIS A 105 -10.58 -2.82 20.19
C HIS A 105 -10.31 -1.89 18.99
N ILE A 106 -9.24 -2.14 18.23
CA ILE A 106 -8.86 -1.32 17.07
C ILE A 106 -9.96 -1.36 15.99
N MET A 107 -10.47 -2.53 15.65
CA MET A 107 -11.50 -2.67 14.61
C MET A 107 -12.88 -2.15 15.02
N LYS A 108 -13.16 -2.10 16.34
CA LYS A 108 -14.45 -1.63 16.87
C LYS A 108 -14.56 -0.11 16.90
N HIS A 109 -13.48 0.61 17.21
CA HIS A 109 -13.54 2.05 17.45
C HIS A 109 -13.23 2.88 16.19
N SER A 110 -14.04 3.91 15.95
CA SER A 110 -13.98 4.71 14.71
C SER A 110 -12.73 5.57 14.58
N HIS A 111 -12.05 5.91 15.68
CA HIS A 111 -10.81 6.69 15.62
C HIS A 111 -9.62 5.92 15.05
N TYR A 112 -9.75 4.61 14.84
CA TYR A 112 -8.79 3.80 14.07
C TYR A 112 -9.23 3.55 12.62
N SER A 113 -10.31 4.19 12.14
CA SER A 113 -10.78 4.06 10.76
C SER A 113 -9.93 4.87 9.78
N SER A 114 -8.65 4.52 9.70
CA SER A 114 -7.67 5.07 8.77
C SER A 114 -6.57 4.03 8.49
N ARG A 115 -5.82 4.23 7.41
CA ARG A 115 -4.65 3.40 7.06
C ARG A 115 -3.46 4.31 6.78
N PHE A 116 -2.26 3.75 6.88
CA PHE A 116 -1.02 4.48 6.66
C PHE A 116 -0.22 3.88 5.49
N GLY A 117 0.71 4.67 4.98
CA GLY A 117 1.61 4.31 3.88
C GLY A 117 2.38 5.53 3.41
N SER A 118 3.38 5.31 2.57
CA SER A 118 4.14 6.38 1.91
C SER A 118 3.18 7.32 1.17
N LYS A 119 3.12 8.58 1.58
CA LYS A 119 2.28 9.59 0.93
C LYS A 119 2.60 9.68 -0.56
N LEU A 120 3.88 9.73 -0.92
CA LEU A 120 4.33 9.74 -2.31
C LEU A 120 3.93 8.44 -3.03
N GLY A 121 4.11 7.28 -2.41
CA GLY A 121 3.68 6.00 -2.98
C GLY A 121 2.17 5.96 -3.26
N LEU A 122 1.36 6.36 -2.28
CA LEU A 122 -0.09 6.43 -2.40
C LEU A 122 -0.54 7.45 -3.46
N GLN A 123 0.16 8.58 -3.60
CA GLN A 123 -0.12 9.56 -4.68
C GLN A 123 0.20 8.96 -6.05
N ARG A 124 1.33 8.27 -6.21
CA ARG A 124 1.74 7.65 -7.48
C ARG A 124 0.78 6.57 -7.96
N ILE A 125 0.22 5.78 -7.05
CA ILE A 125 -0.81 4.77 -7.39
C ILE A 125 -2.23 5.36 -7.39
N GLY A 126 -2.39 6.63 -7.06
CA GLY A 126 -3.66 7.35 -7.01
C GLY A 126 -4.58 6.96 -5.85
N MET A 127 -4.07 6.36 -4.77
CA MET A 127 -4.82 5.98 -3.55
C MET A 127 -4.77 7.01 -2.42
N HIS A 128 -3.88 8.00 -2.49
CA HIS A 128 -3.82 9.05 -1.48
C HIS A 128 -5.11 9.88 -1.49
N GLU A 129 -5.79 9.93 -0.34
CA GLU A 129 -7.09 10.60 -0.18
C GLU A 129 -8.10 10.28 -1.29
N ASN A 130 -8.04 9.06 -1.84
CA ASN A 130 -8.88 8.67 -2.96
C ASN A 130 -9.18 7.17 -3.00
N GLY A 131 -10.41 6.82 -3.36
CA GLY A 131 -10.94 5.46 -3.25
C GLY A 131 -11.32 5.11 -1.82
N LEU A 132 -11.34 3.81 -1.53
CA LEU A 132 -11.73 3.27 -0.22
C LEU A 132 -10.57 2.58 0.50
N ILE A 133 -9.75 1.79 -0.23
CA ILE A 133 -8.80 0.85 0.37
C ILE A 133 -7.75 1.55 1.24
N PHE A 134 -6.97 2.49 0.68
CA PHE A 134 -5.93 3.27 1.38
C PHE A 134 -6.26 4.77 1.47
N ASN A 135 -7.56 5.11 1.46
CA ASN A 135 -7.97 6.49 1.66
C ASN A 135 -7.90 6.85 3.15
N ASN A 136 -6.93 7.69 3.49
CA ASN A 136 -6.63 8.13 4.83
C ASN A 136 -7.34 9.44 5.25
N ASN A 137 -8.18 10.02 4.37
CA ASN A 137 -9.01 11.18 4.68
C ASN A 137 -10.36 10.71 5.26
N PRO A 138 -10.64 10.88 6.58
CA PRO A 138 -11.81 10.28 7.22
C PRO A 138 -13.15 10.81 6.68
N ALA A 139 -13.21 12.11 6.36
CA ALA A 139 -14.42 12.75 5.86
C ALA A 139 -14.77 12.18 4.47
N LEU A 140 -13.79 12.13 3.57
CA LEU A 140 -13.96 11.61 2.23
C LEU A 140 -14.21 10.10 2.22
N TRP A 141 -13.49 9.34 3.05
CA TRP A 141 -13.71 7.90 3.21
C TRP A 141 -15.14 7.60 3.67
N LYS A 142 -15.65 8.34 4.67
CA LYS A 142 -17.02 8.19 5.18
C LYS A 142 -18.08 8.53 4.12
N ALA A 143 -17.81 9.49 3.24
CA ALA A 143 -18.69 9.84 2.13
C ALA A 143 -18.70 8.80 1.00
N ILE A 144 -17.55 8.17 0.71
CA ILE A 144 -17.42 7.18 -0.40
C ILE A 144 -17.89 5.78 0.01
N ARG A 145 -17.65 5.37 1.26
CA ARG A 145 -17.94 4.02 1.75
C ARG A 145 -19.38 3.53 1.49
N PRO A 146 -20.44 4.35 1.65
CA PRO A 146 -21.81 3.90 1.42
C PRO A 146 -22.06 3.36 0.00
N PHE A 147 -21.44 3.93 -1.03
CA PHE A 147 -21.58 3.45 -2.41
C PHE A 147 -21.08 2.00 -2.55
N PHE A 148 -19.93 1.70 -1.94
CA PHE A 148 -19.37 0.35 -1.94
C PHE A 148 -20.22 -0.60 -1.09
N THR A 149 -20.61 -0.20 0.12
CA THR A 149 -21.46 -1.04 0.99
C THR A 149 -22.77 -1.40 0.30
N LYS A 150 -23.41 -0.44 -0.37
CA LYS A 150 -24.66 -0.67 -1.11
C LYS A 150 -24.46 -1.65 -2.27
N ALA A 151 -23.42 -1.45 -3.06
CA ALA A 151 -23.12 -2.33 -4.20
C ALA A 151 -22.70 -3.75 -3.78
N LEU A 152 -22.15 -3.92 -2.58
CA LEU A 152 -21.70 -5.22 -2.05
C LEU A 152 -22.75 -5.93 -1.17
N SER A 153 -24.00 -5.43 -1.12
CA SER A 153 -25.03 -6.00 -0.26
C SER A 153 -26.41 -6.04 -0.94
N GLY A 154 -27.39 -6.61 -0.24
CA GLY A 154 -28.79 -6.61 -0.68
C GLY A 154 -29.00 -7.37 -2.01
N PRO A 155 -29.84 -6.83 -2.92
CA PRO A 155 -30.16 -7.49 -4.20
C PRO A 155 -28.93 -7.75 -5.08
N CYS A 156 -27.91 -6.91 -4.98
CA CYS A 156 -26.68 -7.05 -5.75
C CYS A 156 -25.93 -8.34 -5.37
N LEU A 157 -25.89 -8.67 -4.07
CA LEU A 157 -25.29 -9.90 -3.57
C LEU A 157 -26.06 -11.15 -4.03
N VAL A 158 -27.39 -11.07 -4.15
CA VAL A 158 -28.20 -12.18 -4.67
C VAL A 158 -27.90 -12.40 -6.16
N ARG A 159 -27.83 -11.33 -6.96
CA ARG A 159 -27.46 -11.41 -8.39
C ARG A 159 -26.05 -11.94 -8.61
N MET A 160 -25.10 -11.58 -7.74
CA MET A 160 -23.71 -12.02 -7.78
C MET A 160 -23.61 -13.56 -7.87
N VAL A 161 -24.45 -14.30 -7.16
CA VAL A 161 -24.40 -15.78 -7.19
C VAL A 161 -24.64 -16.33 -8.59
N ALA A 162 -25.68 -15.86 -9.28
CA ALA A 162 -25.99 -16.29 -10.64
C ALA A 162 -24.89 -15.87 -11.63
N ILE A 163 -24.43 -14.62 -11.53
CA ILE A 163 -23.37 -14.08 -12.40
C ILE A 163 -22.06 -14.86 -12.23
N CYS A 164 -21.68 -15.20 -10.99
CA CYS A 164 -20.51 -16.04 -10.73
C CYS A 164 -20.64 -17.40 -11.42
N VAL A 165 -21.79 -18.06 -11.31
CA VAL A 165 -22.02 -19.38 -11.92
C VAL A 165 -21.93 -19.29 -13.43
N GLU A 166 -22.59 -18.31 -14.05
CA GLU A 166 -22.53 -18.09 -15.50
C GLU A 166 -21.10 -17.80 -15.98
N SER A 167 -20.39 -16.92 -15.27
CA SER A 167 -18.99 -16.59 -15.57
C SER A 167 -18.09 -17.83 -15.46
N ILE A 168 -18.22 -18.61 -14.39
CA ILE A 168 -17.43 -19.84 -14.20
C ILE A 168 -17.71 -20.82 -15.35
N ILE A 169 -18.97 -21.09 -15.68
CA ILE A 169 -19.33 -22.02 -16.76
C ILE A 169 -18.72 -21.54 -18.09
N ALA A 170 -18.92 -20.27 -18.45
CA ALA A 170 -18.41 -19.70 -19.70
C ALA A 170 -16.87 -19.75 -19.81
N HIS A 171 -16.15 -19.72 -18.69
CA HIS A 171 -14.70 -19.85 -18.66
C HIS A 171 -14.22 -21.31 -18.66
N LEU A 172 -14.96 -22.22 -18.02
CA LEU A 172 -14.69 -23.65 -18.06
C LEU A 172 -14.95 -24.25 -19.45
N ASP A 173 -15.94 -23.71 -20.19
CA ASP A 173 -16.20 -24.09 -21.58
C ASP A 173 -15.07 -23.65 -22.54
N ARG A 174 -14.22 -22.71 -22.10
CA ARG A 174 -13.06 -22.16 -22.85
C ARG A 174 -11.73 -22.48 -22.14
N LEU A 175 -11.67 -23.60 -21.44
CA LEU A 175 -10.52 -23.97 -20.61
C LEU A 175 -9.21 -24.08 -21.42
N GLU A 176 -9.30 -24.34 -22.73
CA GLU A 176 -8.17 -24.39 -23.65
C GLU A 176 -7.38 -23.06 -23.71
N GLU A 177 -8.01 -21.92 -23.45
CA GLU A 177 -7.33 -20.61 -23.46
C GLU A 177 -6.27 -20.46 -22.34
N VAL A 178 -6.41 -21.25 -21.27
CA VAL A 178 -5.54 -21.22 -20.09
C VAL A 178 -4.84 -22.56 -19.84
N THR A 179 -4.96 -23.51 -20.77
CA THR A 179 -4.36 -24.84 -20.65
C THR A 179 -3.18 -24.98 -21.58
N ASN A 180 -2.05 -25.46 -21.07
CA ASN A 180 -0.88 -25.71 -21.90
C ASN A 180 -0.97 -27.04 -22.66
N LYS A 181 -0.04 -27.28 -23.60
CA LYS A 181 -0.01 -28.49 -24.45
C LYS A 181 0.07 -29.80 -23.66
N SER A 182 0.54 -29.77 -22.42
CA SER A 182 0.65 -30.93 -21.53
C SER A 182 -0.59 -31.14 -20.66
N GLY A 183 -1.63 -30.31 -20.80
CA GLY A 183 -2.88 -30.39 -20.04
C GLY A 183 -2.84 -29.69 -18.67
N TYR A 184 -1.78 -28.92 -18.35
CA TYR A 184 -1.76 -28.13 -17.12
C TYR A 184 -2.51 -26.81 -17.31
N VAL A 185 -3.47 -26.57 -16.42
CA VAL A 185 -4.29 -25.35 -16.38
C VAL A 185 -3.59 -24.27 -15.55
N ASP A 186 -3.47 -23.06 -16.08
CA ASP A 186 -3.13 -21.88 -15.29
C ASP A 186 -4.35 -21.41 -14.49
N VAL A 187 -4.56 -22.05 -13.34
CA VAL A 187 -5.68 -21.78 -12.43
C VAL A 187 -5.66 -20.33 -11.93
N LEU A 188 -4.49 -19.72 -11.76
CA LEU A 188 -4.41 -18.33 -11.30
C LEU A 188 -4.93 -17.37 -12.36
N THR A 189 -4.57 -17.57 -13.62
CA THR A 189 -5.08 -16.75 -14.72
C THR A 189 -6.57 -16.99 -14.94
N LEU A 190 -7.03 -18.25 -14.87
CA LEU A 190 -8.46 -18.60 -14.93
C LEU A 190 -9.27 -17.85 -13.87
N MET A 191 -8.87 -17.96 -12.60
CA MET A 191 -9.58 -17.31 -11.50
C MET A 191 -9.59 -15.78 -11.62
N ARG A 192 -8.48 -15.18 -12.08
CA ARG A 192 -8.41 -13.71 -12.28
C ARG A 192 -9.34 -13.23 -13.38
N ARG A 193 -9.48 -13.99 -14.48
CA ARG A 193 -10.42 -13.68 -15.56
C ARG A 193 -11.87 -13.77 -15.08
N ILE A 194 -12.25 -14.87 -14.43
CA ILE A 194 -13.58 -15.07 -13.84
C ILE A 194 -13.92 -13.93 -12.84
N MET A 195 -12.99 -13.61 -11.94
CA MET A 195 -13.19 -12.53 -10.97
C MET A 195 -13.35 -11.16 -11.64
N LEU A 196 -12.59 -10.88 -12.70
CA LEU A 196 -12.70 -9.64 -13.46
C LEU A 196 -14.04 -9.56 -14.21
N ASP A 197 -14.42 -10.63 -14.91
CA ASP A 197 -15.66 -10.71 -15.67
C ASP A 197 -16.88 -10.54 -14.75
N THR A 198 -16.93 -11.32 -13.66
CA THR A 198 -17.96 -11.20 -12.63
C THR A 198 -18.04 -9.77 -12.07
N SER A 199 -16.90 -9.15 -11.74
CA SER A 199 -16.87 -7.77 -11.24
C SER A 199 -17.33 -6.77 -12.30
N ASN A 200 -16.95 -6.97 -13.56
CA ASN A 200 -17.33 -6.10 -14.66
C ASN A 200 -18.83 -6.15 -14.89
N VAL A 201 -19.41 -7.35 -15.06
CA VAL A 201 -20.85 -7.55 -15.27
C VAL A 201 -21.66 -6.93 -14.13
N LEU A 202 -21.20 -7.09 -12.89
CA LEU A 202 -21.95 -6.61 -11.73
C LEU A 202 -21.84 -5.09 -11.50
N PHE A 203 -20.68 -4.47 -11.77
CA PHE A 203 -20.41 -3.09 -11.33
C PHE A 203 -20.20 -2.07 -12.45
N LEU A 204 -19.90 -2.50 -13.68
CA LEU A 204 -19.55 -1.62 -14.79
C LEU A 204 -20.39 -1.89 -16.05
N GLY A 205 -20.50 -3.15 -16.45
CA GLY A 205 -21.34 -3.59 -17.57
C GLY A 205 -20.84 -3.15 -18.94
N ILE A 206 -19.52 -2.98 -19.12
CA ILE A 206 -18.91 -2.56 -20.38
C ILE A 206 -18.04 -3.69 -20.94
N PRO A 207 -18.17 -4.05 -22.23
CA PRO A 207 -17.28 -5.03 -22.86
C PRO A 207 -15.81 -4.62 -22.72
N LEU A 208 -14.96 -5.56 -22.32
CA LEU A 208 -13.52 -5.33 -22.13
C LEU A 208 -12.71 -6.55 -22.53
N ASP A 209 -11.42 -6.36 -22.80
CA ASP A 209 -10.46 -7.45 -23.01
C ASP A 209 -9.94 -7.93 -21.64
N GLU A 210 -10.46 -9.06 -21.17
CA GLU A 210 -10.10 -9.63 -19.87
C GLU A 210 -8.61 -9.95 -19.76
N SER A 211 -8.02 -10.48 -20.83
CA SER A 211 -6.60 -10.87 -20.84
C SER A 211 -5.70 -9.66 -20.66
N ALA A 212 -5.97 -8.60 -21.42
CA ALA A 212 -5.20 -7.37 -21.33
C ALA A 212 -5.39 -6.66 -19.97
N ILE A 213 -6.62 -6.60 -19.46
CA ILE A 213 -6.93 -5.92 -18.20
C ILE A 213 -6.36 -6.69 -17.01
N VAL A 214 -6.43 -8.03 -16.97
CA VAL A 214 -5.84 -8.84 -15.90
C VAL A 214 -4.33 -8.58 -15.76
N VAL A 215 -3.59 -8.50 -16.87
CA VAL A 215 -2.14 -8.21 -16.83
C VAL A 215 -1.87 -6.79 -16.30
N LYS A 216 -2.66 -5.79 -16.73
CA LYS A 216 -2.54 -4.42 -16.22
C LYS A 216 -2.88 -4.32 -14.73
N ILE A 217 -3.88 -5.08 -14.28
CA ILE A 217 -4.25 -5.21 -12.86
C ILE A 217 -3.10 -5.80 -12.04
N GLN A 218 -2.46 -6.87 -12.51
CA GLN A 218 -1.29 -7.44 -11.85
C GLN A 218 -0.15 -6.41 -11.74
N GLY A 219 0.16 -5.70 -12.82
CA GLY A 219 1.17 -4.64 -12.81
C GLY A 219 0.84 -3.50 -11.84
N TYR A 220 -0.44 -3.17 -11.67
CA TYR A 220 -0.88 -2.21 -10.66
C TYR A 220 -0.71 -2.74 -9.24
N PHE A 221 -1.03 -4.01 -8.97
CA PHE A 221 -0.78 -4.64 -7.66
C PHE A 221 0.71 -4.65 -7.31
N ASP A 222 1.57 -4.98 -8.26
CA ASP A 222 3.02 -4.94 -8.09
C ASP A 222 3.48 -3.52 -7.73
N ALA A 223 2.96 -2.50 -8.42
CA ALA A 223 3.24 -1.10 -8.13
C ALA A 223 2.75 -0.67 -6.74
N TRP A 224 1.54 -1.05 -6.37
CA TRP A 224 0.98 -0.76 -5.05
C TRP A 224 1.81 -1.41 -3.94
N GLN A 225 2.07 -2.72 -4.02
CA GLN A 225 2.86 -3.43 -3.03
C GLN A 225 4.28 -2.87 -2.93
N ALA A 226 4.92 -2.57 -4.07
CA ALA A 226 6.29 -2.09 -4.10
C ALA A 226 6.42 -0.67 -3.54
N LEU A 227 5.46 0.23 -3.78
CA LEU A 227 5.55 1.64 -3.41
C LEU A 227 4.95 1.96 -2.03
N LEU A 228 4.11 1.08 -1.47
CA LEU A 228 3.32 1.35 -0.27
C LEU A 228 4.16 1.83 0.92
N LEU A 229 5.32 1.25 1.16
CA LEU A 229 6.20 1.58 2.29
C LEU A 229 7.56 2.12 1.87
N LYS A 230 7.71 2.59 0.61
CA LYS A 230 9.01 3.11 0.17
C LYS A 230 9.30 4.45 0.84
N PRO A 231 10.54 4.66 1.32
CA PRO A 231 10.94 5.94 1.88
C PRO A 231 10.99 7.01 0.78
N ASP A 232 10.82 8.27 1.17
CA ASP A 232 10.76 9.40 0.21
C ASP A 232 12.00 9.50 -0.69
N ILE A 233 13.17 9.07 -0.19
CA ILE A 233 14.43 9.02 -0.95
C ILE A 233 14.30 8.16 -2.21
N PHE A 234 13.50 7.08 -2.16
CA PHE A 234 13.25 6.21 -3.31
C PHE A 234 12.62 6.99 -4.48
N PHE A 235 11.72 7.92 -4.19
CA PHE A 235 11.01 8.71 -5.21
C PHE A 235 11.82 9.86 -5.79
N LYS A 236 12.93 10.26 -5.13
CA LYS A 236 13.89 11.20 -5.71
C LYS A 236 14.66 10.58 -6.88
N ILE A 237 14.79 9.25 -6.88
CA ILE A 237 15.55 8.51 -7.89
C ILE A 237 14.59 8.00 -8.97
N SER A 238 14.28 8.86 -9.93
CA SER A 238 13.17 8.68 -10.89
C SER A 238 13.22 7.40 -11.73
N TRP A 239 14.40 6.83 -11.99
CA TRP A 239 14.48 5.59 -12.77
C TRP A 239 14.01 4.36 -11.99
N LEU A 240 14.07 4.36 -10.64
CA LEU A 240 13.59 3.25 -9.81
C LEU A 240 12.06 3.19 -9.75
N SER A 241 11.38 4.34 -9.79
CA SER A 241 9.91 4.40 -9.74
C SER A 241 9.25 4.26 -11.12
N ARG A 242 9.98 4.53 -12.21
CA ARG A 242 9.44 4.59 -13.58
C ARG A 242 8.68 3.33 -14.01
N LYS A 243 9.19 2.15 -13.64
CA LYS A 243 8.52 0.87 -13.94
C LYS A 243 7.10 0.84 -13.37
N TYR A 244 6.96 1.20 -12.10
CA TYR A 244 5.69 1.18 -11.38
C TYR A 244 4.74 2.28 -11.85
N GLU A 245 5.27 3.47 -12.15
CA GLU A 245 4.48 4.57 -12.72
C GLU A 245 3.87 4.20 -14.08
N LYS A 246 4.62 3.49 -14.92
CA LYS A 246 4.11 2.96 -16.19
C LYS A 246 2.96 1.97 -15.94
N SER A 247 3.13 0.98 -15.07
CA SER A 247 2.07 0.01 -14.76
C SER A 247 0.80 0.67 -14.22
N VAL A 248 0.94 1.69 -13.37
CA VAL A 248 -0.21 2.46 -12.88
C VAL A 248 -0.91 3.19 -14.04
N LYS A 249 -0.15 3.86 -14.90
CA LYS A 249 -0.69 4.56 -16.06
C LYS A 249 -1.40 3.61 -17.03
N ASP A 250 -0.79 2.48 -17.34
CA ASP A 250 -1.33 1.49 -18.28
C ASP A 250 -2.71 0.97 -17.86
N LEU A 251 -2.93 0.74 -16.55
CA LEU A 251 -4.25 0.37 -16.03
C LEU A 251 -5.21 1.56 -16.00
N LYS A 252 -4.75 2.71 -15.51
CA LYS A 252 -5.60 3.91 -15.38
C LYS A 252 -6.18 4.32 -16.73
N ASP A 253 -5.34 4.41 -17.75
CA ASP A 253 -5.74 4.79 -19.11
C ASP A 253 -6.74 3.77 -19.70
N ALA A 254 -6.52 2.47 -19.47
CA ALA A 254 -7.41 1.42 -19.96
C ALA A 254 -8.81 1.51 -19.32
N ILE A 255 -8.87 1.80 -18.02
CA ILE A 255 -10.16 1.92 -17.32
C ILE A 255 -10.84 3.26 -17.62
N GLU A 256 -10.10 4.34 -17.89
CA GLU A 256 -10.65 5.62 -18.32
C GLU A 256 -11.45 5.48 -19.62
N ILE A 257 -10.95 4.70 -20.58
CA ILE A 257 -11.68 4.36 -21.81
C ILE A 257 -13.03 3.67 -21.49
N LEU A 258 -13.04 2.72 -20.55
CA LEU A 258 -14.28 2.01 -20.17
C LEU A 258 -15.27 2.93 -19.44
N ILE A 259 -14.77 3.83 -18.60
CA ILE A 259 -15.60 4.80 -17.88
C ILE A 259 -16.21 5.81 -18.85
N ASP A 260 -15.46 6.27 -19.86
CA ASP A 260 -15.98 7.20 -20.87
C ASP A 260 -17.03 6.55 -21.77
N GLU A 261 -16.86 5.28 -22.11
CA GLU A 261 -17.91 4.47 -22.74
C GLU A 261 -19.15 4.37 -21.85
N LYS A 262 -18.97 4.08 -20.54
CA LYS A 262 -20.08 4.02 -19.59
C LYS A 262 -20.84 5.34 -19.50
N ARG A 263 -20.13 6.46 -19.42
CA ARG A 263 -20.73 7.81 -19.39
C ARG A 263 -21.54 8.10 -20.65
N ARG A 264 -21.02 7.73 -21.83
CA ARG A 264 -21.75 7.86 -23.11
C ARG A 264 -23.04 7.05 -23.09
N ARG A 265 -23.00 5.78 -22.69
CA ARG A 265 -24.20 4.92 -22.60
C ARG A 265 -25.25 5.47 -21.62
N ILE A 266 -24.81 5.98 -20.47
CA ILE A 266 -25.69 6.62 -19.49
C ILE A 266 -26.37 7.86 -20.09
N SER A 267 -25.62 8.69 -20.81
CA SER A 267 -26.16 9.93 -21.39
C SER A 267 -27.20 9.71 -22.49
N THR A 268 -27.18 8.55 -23.14
CA THR A 268 -28.11 8.18 -24.22
C THR A 268 -29.21 7.22 -23.79
N ALA A 269 -29.25 6.81 -22.52
CA ALA A 269 -30.22 5.82 -22.04
C ALA A 269 -31.60 6.46 -21.81
N GLU A 270 -32.63 5.91 -22.45
CA GLU A 270 -34.02 6.38 -22.29
C GLU A 270 -34.62 6.07 -20.91
N LYS A 271 -34.12 5.01 -20.24
CA LYS A 271 -34.60 4.56 -18.91
C LYS A 271 -33.43 4.24 -17.99
N LEU A 272 -32.99 5.23 -17.22
CA LEU A 272 -31.84 5.07 -16.33
C LEU A 272 -32.12 4.11 -15.15
N GLU A 273 -33.37 3.98 -14.71
CA GLU A 273 -33.77 3.14 -13.57
C GLU A 273 -33.55 1.63 -13.81
N GLU A 274 -33.68 1.16 -15.05
CA GLU A 274 -33.52 -0.25 -15.41
C GLU A 274 -32.03 -0.67 -15.49
N CYS A 275 -31.09 0.29 -15.61
CA CYS A 275 -29.64 0.06 -15.75
C CYS A 275 -28.80 0.58 -14.56
N MET A 276 -29.40 0.65 -13.37
CA MET A 276 -28.72 1.10 -12.17
C MET A 276 -27.72 0.06 -11.66
N ASP A 277 -26.44 0.35 -11.87
CA ASP A 277 -25.30 -0.36 -11.28
C ASP A 277 -24.40 0.62 -10.52
N PHE A 278 -23.34 0.09 -9.90
CA PHE A 278 -22.40 0.90 -9.11
C PHE A 278 -21.80 2.05 -9.93
N ALA A 279 -21.38 1.81 -11.18
CA ALA A 279 -20.79 2.84 -12.02
C ALA A 279 -21.82 3.91 -12.43
N THR A 280 -23.06 3.53 -12.69
CA THR A 280 -24.16 4.48 -12.95
C THR A 280 -24.44 5.36 -11.74
N GLU A 281 -24.54 4.78 -10.53
CA GLU A 281 -24.72 5.54 -9.29
C GLU A 281 -23.55 6.48 -9.00
N ALA A 282 -22.32 6.01 -9.23
CA ALA A 282 -21.12 6.81 -9.08
C ALA A 282 -21.10 8.01 -10.03
N CYS A 283 -21.49 7.83 -11.30
CA CYS A 283 -21.51 8.89 -12.30
C CYS A 283 -22.64 9.91 -12.09
N GLY A 284 -23.78 9.50 -11.53
CA GLY A 284 -24.97 10.35 -11.36
C GLY A 284 -24.93 11.35 -10.19
N THR A 285 -23.90 11.31 -9.34
CA THR A 285 -23.81 12.21 -8.17
C THR A 285 -22.99 13.48 -8.44
N SER A 286 -23.41 14.62 -7.88
CA SER A 286 -22.78 15.96 -8.00
C SER A 286 -21.33 16.07 -7.48
N LEU A 287 -20.77 14.98 -6.95
CA LEU A 287 -19.33 14.83 -6.75
C LEU A 287 -18.54 14.66 -8.06
N SER A 288 -19.21 14.70 -9.23
CA SER A 288 -18.74 14.36 -10.58
C SER A 288 -17.36 14.89 -10.98
N TRP A 289 -16.90 16.02 -10.43
CA TRP A 289 -15.57 16.58 -10.72
C TRP A 289 -14.42 15.99 -9.87
N THR A 290 -14.72 15.21 -8.83
CA THR A 290 -13.73 14.55 -7.95
C THR A 290 -13.75 13.02 -8.04
N TRP A 291 -14.56 12.44 -8.94
CA TRP A 291 -14.51 11.03 -9.31
C TRP A 291 -13.39 10.80 -10.33
N SER A 292 -12.14 10.94 -9.89
CA SER A 292 -11.02 10.40 -10.67
C SER A 292 -11.28 8.91 -10.93
N CYS A 293 -10.97 8.45 -12.16
CA CYS A 293 -11.08 7.08 -12.71
C CYS A 293 -10.58 5.92 -11.81
N ALA A 294 -10.03 6.25 -10.64
CA ALA A 294 -9.45 5.37 -9.66
C ALA A 294 -10.46 4.59 -8.78
N LYS A 295 -11.75 4.92 -8.71
CA LYS A 295 -12.67 4.26 -7.74
C LYS A 295 -13.34 2.97 -8.26
N PRO A 296 -13.90 2.91 -9.49
CA PRO A 296 -14.35 1.64 -10.09
C PRO A 296 -13.18 0.68 -10.35
N CYS A 297 -12.02 1.20 -10.80
CA CYS A 297 -10.74 0.47 -10.83
C CYS A 297 -10.47 -0.26 -9.51
N LYS A 298 -10.61 0.47 -8.40
CA LYS A 298 -10.27 -0.04 -7.07
C LYS A 298 -11.32 -0.96 -6.48
N MET A 299 -12.55 -0.95 -6.98
CA MET A 299 -13.54 -1.95 -6.61
C MET A 299 -13.20 -3.31 -7.24
N MET A 300 -12.89 -3.31 -8.54
CA MET A 300 -12.38 -4.51 -9.23
C MET A 300 -11.07 -5.01 -8.60
N LEU A 301 -10.16 -4.10 -8.21
CA LEU A 301 -8.94 -4.46 -7.46
C LEU A 301 -9.25 -4.96 -6.03
N SER A 302 -10.22 -4.36 -5.31
CA SER A 302 -10.57 -4.78 -3.95
C SER A 302 -11.20 -6.18 -3.90
N MET A 303 -11.83 -6.62 -4.99
CA MET A 303 -12.38 -7.96 -5.13
C MET A 303 -11.32 -8.98 -5.58
N ALA A 304 -10.34 -8.57 -6.37
CA ALA A 304 -9.23 -9.43 -6.79
C ALA A 304 -8.16 -9.67 -5.70
N THR A 305 -8.26 -9.03 -4.54
CA THR A 305 -7.29 -9.15 -3.42
C THR A 305 -7.84 -9.72 -2.11
N GLN A 306 -9.09 -10.19 -2.10
CA GLN A 306 -9.61 -11.03 -1.03
C GLN A 306 -9.54 -12.50 -1.47
#